data_AF-A0A9P6X6Q8-F1
#
_entry.id   AF-A0A9P6X6Q8-F1
#
_cell.length_a   1.000
_cell.length_b   1.000
_cell.length_c   1.000
_cell.angle_alpha   90.00
_cell.angle_beta   90.00
_cell.angle_gamma   90.00
#
_symmetry.space_group_name_H-M   'P 1'
#
loop_
_entity.id
_entity.type
_entity.pdbx_description
1 polymer ?
#
loop_
_entity_poly.entity_id
_entity_poly.type
_entity_poly.pdbx_seq_one_letter_code
_entity_poly.pdbx_strand_id
1 'polypeptide(L)'
;MGQLLSSLNLRGNSDIVPEIGFDIENAAPTTEESEIHDELYTLLIQPTTELLQSFRQYEPASDMIREAIASPTTENEDKAWEAVTPTVNMLRTFYSYSSQLEKGIPTLLNVLCKDGTTKDLDRHPGLTKLFADLLDFVFEFDYIKKSCYSK
;
A
#
# COMPACT_ATOMS: atom_id res chain seq x y z
N MET A 1 10.09 -42.30 -21.43
CA MET A 1 9.97 -40.82 -21.45
C MET A 1 8.94 -40.27 -20.44
N GLY A 2 8.59 -41.00 -19.36
CA GLY A 2 7.64 -40.52 -18.34
C GLY A 2 8.28 -39.85 -17.12
N GLN A 3 9.59 -40.03 -16.89
CA GLN A 3 10.26 -39.45 -15.71
C GLN A 3 10.62 -37.97 -15.88
N LEU A 4 10.86 -37.51 -17.11
CA LEU A 4 11.12 -36.09 -17.41
C LEU A 4 9.89 -35.19 -17.19
N LEU A 5 8.68 -35.73 -17.38
CA LEU A 5 7.44 -35.01 -17.11
C LEU A 5 7.13 -34.96 -15.60
N SER A 6 7.54 -35.98 -14.84
CA SER A 6 7.43 -35.96 -13.37
C SER A 6 8.34 -34.90 -12.73
N SER A 7 9.51 -34.63 -13.31
CA SER A 7 10.41 -33.56 -12.86
C SER A 7 9.95 -32.15 -13.25
N LEU A 8 9.09 -32.02 -14.28
CA LEU A 8 8.43 -30.75 -14.61
C LEU A 8 7.16 -30.50 -13.79
N ASN A 9 6.68 -31.51 -13.06
CA ASN A 9 5.56 -31.39 -12.13
C ASN A 9 5.97 -30.77 -10.78
N LEU A 10 7.12 -30.10 -10.74
CA LEU A 10 7.51 -29.12 -9.72
C LEU A 10 6.73 -27.78 -9.85
N ARG A 11 5.69 -27.73 -10.67
CA ARG A 11 4.79 -26.58 -10.82
C ARG A 11 3.34 -26.87 -10.42
N GLY A 12 3.14 -27.91 -9.61
CA GLY A 12 1.87 -28.26 -8.98
C GLY A 12 1.86 -28.03 -7.46
N ASN A 13 2.78 -27.20 -6.92
CA ASN A 13 2.72 -26.83 -5.52
C ASN A 13 1.69 -25.71 -5.34
N SER A 14 0.57 -26.06 -4.74
CA SER A 14 -0.15 -25.17 -3.83
C SER A 14 0.86 -24.42 -2.95
N ASP A 15 0.62 -23.13 -2.78
CA ASP A 15 1.25 -22.26 -1.80
C ASP A 15 2.73 -21.91 -2.05
N ILE A 16 2.93 -20.84 -2.83
CA ILE A 16 4.07 -19.90 -2.66
C ILE A 16 3.75 -18.97 -1.47
N VAL A 17 2.99 -19.45 -0.49
CA VAL A 17 2.78 -18.77 0.78
C VAL A 17 3.80 -19.39 1.72
N PRO A 18 4.79 -18.64 2.22
CA PRO A 18 5.65 -19.13 3.29
C PRO A 18 4.78 -19.73 4.39
N GLU A 19 5.06 -20.95 4.85
CA GLU A 19 4.44 -21.48 6.06
C GLU A 19 4.93 -20.64 7.24
N ILE A 20 4.19 -19.58 7.56
CA ILE A 20 4.44 -18.71 8.70
C ILE A 20 3.92 -19.44 9.94
N GLY A 21 4.80 -19.71 10.89
CA GLY A 21 4.53 -20.53 12.07
C GLY A 21 3.72 -19.83 13.18
N PHE A 22 3.23 -18.62 12.93
CA PHE A 22 2.50 -17.79 13.88
C PHE A 22 1.31 -17.08 13.23
N ASP A 23 0.35 -16.66 14.07
CA ASP A 23 -0.80 -15.89 13.64
C ASP A 23 -0.39 -14.43 13.39
N ILE A 24 -0.45 -14.01 12.13
CA ILE A 24 -0.03 -12.67 11.67
C ILE A 24 -0.90 -11.58 12.30
N GLU A 25 -2.20 -11.84 12.50
CA GLU A 25 -3.13 -10.85 13.07
C GLU A 25 -2.80 -10.50 14.53
N ASN A 26 -2.39 -11.51 15.30
CA ASN A 26 -2.09 -11.40 16.73
C ASN A 26 -0.58 -11.29 17.04
N ALA A 27 0.25 -11.20 16.01
CA ALA A 27 1.68 -11.04 16.15
C ALA A 27 2.02 -9.74 16.90
N ALA A 28 2.92 -9.86 17.88
CA ALA A 28 3.43 -8.73 18.66
C ALA A 28 4.95 -8.59 18.43
N PRO A 29 5.48 -7.36 18.41
CA PRO A 29 6.91 -7.15 18.26
C PRO A 29 7.67 -7.75 19.44
N THR A 30 8.77 -8.42 19.13
CA THR A 30 9.76 -8.85 20.12
C THR A 30 10.52 -7.64 20.67
N THR A 31 11.10 -7.76 21.87
CA THR A 31 11.83 -6.65 22.52
C THR A 31 13.00 -6.12 21.68
N GLU A 32 13.60 -6.97 20.84
CA GLU A 32 14.73 -6.61 19.97
C GLU A 32 14.31 -5.81 18.72
N GLU A 33 13.05 -5.95 18.28
CA GLU A 33 12.55 -5.29 17.07
C GLU A 33 11.57 -4.15 17.35
N SER A 34 11.15 -3.96 18.61
CA SER A 34 10.15 -2.95 19.00
C SER A 34 10.53 -1.54 18.55
N GLU A 35 11.80 -1.15 18.66
CA GLU A 35 12.25 0.20 18.26
C GLU A 35 12.10 0.43 16.75
N ILE A 36 12.54 -0.53 15.94
CA ILE A 36 12.43 -0.47 14.47
C ILE A 36 10.97 -0.58 14.04
N HIS A 37 10.21 -1.45 14.71
CA HIS A 37 8.79 -1.63 14.48
C HIS A 37 8.03 -0.32 14.70
N ASP A 38 8.25 0.38 15.82
CA ASP A 38 7.53 1.60 16.16
C ASP A 38 7.86 2.76 15.20
N GLU A 39 9.13 2.86 14.78
CA GLU A 39 9.57 3.81 13.76
C GLU A 39 8.88 3.54 12.41
N LEU A 40 8.93 2.29 11.95
CA LEU A 40 8.31 1.89 10.68
C LEU A 40 6.79 1.97 10.73
N TYR A 41 6.16 1.68 11.87
CA TYR A 41 4.71 1.75 12.04
C TYR A 41 4.24 3.20 11.91
N THR A 42 4.94 4.12 12.56
CA THR A 42 4.65 5.56 12.48
C THR A 42 4.84 6.09 11.05
N LEU A 43 5.88 5.62 10.35
CA LEU A 43 6.18 6.06 8.99
C LEU A 43 5.22 5.46 7.94
N LEU A 44 4.92 4.17 8.04
CA LEU A 44 4.28 3.40 6.98
C LEU A 44 2.80 3.17 7.21
N ILE A 45 2.34 2.93 8.44
CA ILE A 45 0.98 2.50 8.75
C ILE A 45 0.13 3.64 9.32
N GLN A 46 0.66 4.46 10.22
CA GLN A 46 -0.09 5.58 10.81
C GLN A 46 -0.76 6.53 9.79
N PRO A 47 -0.12 6.92 8.67
CA PRO A 47 -0.76 7.78 7.67
C PRO A 47 -1.73 7.06 6.72
N THR A 48 -1.76 5.72 6.66
CA THR A 48 -2.56 4.99 5.65
C THR A 48 -4.05 5.20 5.85
N THR A 49 -4.52 5.27 7.10
CA THR A 49 -5.94 5.42 7.45
C THR A 49 -6.49 6.75 6.92
N GLU A 50 -5.78 7.85 7.17
CA GLU A 50 -6.18 9.18 6.70
C GLU A 50 -6.12 9.27 5.17
N LEU A 51 -5.09 8.66 4.57
CA LEU A 51 -4.94 8.60 3.12
C LEU A 51 -6.10 7.84 2.47
N LEU A 52 -6.44 6.64 2.96
CA LEU A 52 -7.57 5.86 2.46
C LEU A 52 -8.89 6.60 2.62
N GLN A 53 -9.11 7.25 3.77
CA GLN A 53 -10.31 8.04 3.99
C GLN A 53 -10.42 9.21 3.01
N SER A 54 -9.33 9.95 2.79
CA SER A 54 -9.29 11.04 1.81
C SER A 54 -9.59 10.55 0.40
N PHE A 55 -9.08 9.37 0.03
CA PHE A 55 -9.29 8.78 -1.28
C PHE A 55 -10.70 8.26 -1.49
N ARG A 56 -11.35 7.74 -0.44
CA ARG A 56 -12.76 7.32 -0.49
C ARG A 56 -13.71 8.50 -0.69
N GLN A 57 -13.33 9.68 -0.20
CA GLN A 57 -14.08 10.93 -0.36
C GLN A 57 -13.70 11.69 -1.64
N TYR A 58 -12.86 11.11 -2.49
CA TYR A 58 -12.43 11.73 -3.73
C TYR A 58 -13.60 11.91 -4.71
N GLU A 59 -13.90 13.17 -5.04
CA GLU A 59 -14.86 13.52 -6.08
C GLU A 59 -14.14 13.97 -7.36
N PRO A 60 -14.50 13.41 -8.53
CA PRO A 60 -13.91 13.82 -9.80
C PRO A 60 -14.29 15.27 -10.16
N ALA A 61 -13.31 16.15 -10.28
CA ALA A 61 -13.51 17.52 -10.77
C ALA A 61 -13.59 17.60 -12.32
N SER A 62 -13.63 16.47 -13.03
CA SER A 62 -13.53 16.41 -14.49
C SER A 62 -14.65 17.15 -15.22
N ASP A 63 -15.87 17.15 -14.69
CA ASP A 63 -17.00 17.83 -15.31
C ASP A 63 -16.86 19.35 -15.21
N MET A 64 -16.45 19.84 -14.03
CA MET A 64 -16.20 21.28 -13.82
C MET A 64 -15.03 21.78 -14.67
N ILE A 65 -13.98 20.97 -14.84
CA ILE A 65 -12.86 21.29 -15.75
C ILE A 65 -13.36 21.36 -17.21
N ARG A 66 -14.18 20.39 -17.65
CA ARG A 66 -14.74 20.40 -19.02
C ARG A 66 -15.62 21.63 -19.24
N GLU A 67 -16.44 21.98 -18.26
CA GLU A 67 -17.33 23.14 -18.33
C GLU A 67 -16.54 24.47 -18.39
N ALA A 68 -15.50 24.62 -17.58
CA ALA A 68 -14.61 25.77 -17.63
C ALA A 68 -13.87 25.90 -18.96
N ILE A 69 -13.42 24.78 -19.56
CA ILE A 69 -12.78 24.78 -20.88
C ILE A 69 -13.78 25.10 -22.00
N ALA A 70 -14.99 24.54 -21.93
CA ALA A 70 -16.02 24.73 -22.95
C ALA A 70 -16.61 26.15 -22.92
N SER A 71 -16.75 26.75 -21.73
CA SER A 71 -17.28 28.10 -21.52
C SER A 71 -16.41 28.86 -20.52
N PRO A 72 -15.32 29.51 -21.00
CA PRO A 72 -14.39 30.24 -20.14
C PRO A 72 -15.05 31.53 -19.65
N THR A 73 -15.56 31.46 -18.42
CA THR A 73 -16.11 32.57 -17.66
C THR A 73 -15.50 32.54 -16.27
N THR A 74 -15.33 33.70 -15.63
CA THR A 74 -14.71 33.77 -14.29
C THR A 74 -15.42 32.87 -13.28
N GLU A 75 -16.75 32.78 -13.34
CA GLU A 75 -17.52 31.91 -12.43
C GLU A 75 -17.23 30.42 -12.65
N ASN A 76 -17.11 29.96 -13.90
CA ASN A 76 -16.79 28.57 -14.20
C ASN A 76 -15.33 28.23 -13.89
N GLU A 77 -14.42 29.18 -14.11
CA GLU A 77 -13.01 29.06 -13.74
C GLU A 77 -12.84 28.93 -12.23
N ASP A 78 -13.49 29.79 -11.44
CA ASP A 78 -13.45 29.75 -9.98
C ASP A 78 -14.02 28.42 -9.45
N LYS A 79 -15.16 27.98 -9.99
CA LYS A 79 -15.76 26.67 -9.66
C LYS A 79 -14.83 25.50 -9.95
N ALA A 80 -14.20 25.48 -11.12
CA ALA A 80 -13.24 24.44 -11.46
C ALA A 80 -12.00 24.49 -10.54
N TRP A 81 -11.52 25.70 -10.21
CA TRP A 81 -10.39 25.90 -9.31
C TRP A 81 -10.69 25.39 -7.89
N GLU A 82 -11.86 25.71 -7.35
CA GLU A 82 -12.32 25.25 -6.04
C GLU A 82 -12.46 23.72 -5.98
N ALA A 83 -12.91 23.08 -7.05
CA ALA A 83 -13.02 21.62 -7.12
C ALA A 83 -11.66 20.92 -7.31
N VAL A 84 -10.74 21.52 -8.07
CA VAL A 84 -9.41 20.93 -8.35
C VAL A 84 -8.45 21.09 -7.18
N THR A 85 -8.50 22.21 -6.46
CA THR A 85 -7.61 22.50 -5.32
C THR A 85 -7.53 21.37 -4.28
N PRO A 86 -8.64 20.84 -3.73
CA PRO A 86 -8.59 19.75 -2.76
C PRO A 86 -8.04 18.45 -3.38
N THR A 87 -8.37 18.18 -4.64
CA THR A 87 -7.82 17.03 -5.39
C THR A 87 -6.30 17.10 -5.49
N VAL A 88 -5.76 18.25 -5.86
CA VAL A 88 -4.30 18.44 -6.01
C VAL A 88 -3.60 18.33 -4.66
N ASN A 89 -4.20 18.88 -3.59
CA ASN A 89 -3.66 18.73 -2.24
C ASN A 89 -3.62 17.26 -1.81
N MET A 90 -4.67 16.49 -2.08
CA MET A 90 -4.71 15.06 -1.83
C MET A 90 -3.58 14.33 -2.58
N LEU A 91 -3.42 14.60 -3.89
CA LEU A 91 -2.34 14.01 -4.70
C LEU A 91 -0.94 14.35 -4.16
N ARG A 92 -0.75 15.57 -3.66
CA ARG A 92 0.51 15.98 -3.02
C ARG A 92 0.79 15.17 -1.75
N THR A 93 -0.23 14.91 -0.93
CA THR A 93 -0.09 14.07 0.26
C THR A 93 0.29 12.64 -0.11
N PHE A 94 -0.35 12.06 -1.13
CA PHE A 94 0.01 10.75 -1.66
C PHE A 94 1.45 10.68 -2.15
N TYR A 95 1.90 11.71 -2.86
CA TYR A 95 3.29 11.79 -3.32
C TYR A 95 4.27 11.85 -2.13
N SER A 96 3.99 12.68 -1.12
CA SER A 96 4.81 12.77 0.09
C SER A 96 4.90 11.42 0.82
N TYR A 97 3.77 10.72 0.94
CA TYR A 97 3.74 9.38 1.53
C TYR A 97 4.53 8.37 0.71
N SER A 98 4.42 8.38 -0.62
CA SER A 98 5.18 7.47 -1.49
C SER A 98 6.70 7.62 -1.32
N SER A 99 7.19 8.83 -1.04
CA SER A 99 8.61 9.07 -0.76
C SER A 99 9.04 8.52 0.61
N GLN A 100 8.13 8.48 1.59
CA GLN A 100 8.38 7.83 2.88
C GLN A 100 8.40 6.30 2.72
N LEU A 101 7.47 5.77 1.94
CA LEU A 101 7.36 4.35 1.59
C LEU A 101 8.62 3.83 0.89
N GLU A 102 9.20 4.62 -0.03
CA GLU A 102 10.47 4.32 -0.70
C GLU A 102 11.64 4.11 0.28
N LYS A 103 11.63 4.79 1.44
CA LYS A 103 12.67 4.65 2.47
C LYS A 103 12.38 3.53 3.47
N GLY A 104 11.10 3.37 3.83
CA GLY A 104 10.67 2.38 4.81
C GLY A 104 10.71 0.94 4.29
N ILE A 105 10.30 0.70 3.04
CA ILE A 105 10.25 -0.67 2.47
C ILE A 105 11.63 -1.33 2.41
N PRO A 106 12.70 -0.69 1.89
CA PRO A 106 14.02 -1.31 1.87
C PRO A 106 14.54 -1.63 3.28
N THR A 107 14.25 -0.77 4.25
CA THR A 107 14.64 -0.98 5.66
C THR A 107 13.92 -2.19 6.24
N LEU A 108 12.61 -2.31 5.99
CA LEU A 108 11.80 -3.46 6.40
C LEU A 108 12.27 -4.76 5.75
N LEU A 109 12.50 -4.76 4.43
CA LEU A 109 12.95 -5.93 3.69
C LEU A 109 14.38 -6.36 4.05
N ASN A 110 15.27 -5.43 4.41
CA ASN A 110 16.63 -5.76 4.83
C ASN A 110 16.64 -6.54 6.16
N VAL A 111 15.65 -6.29 7.04
CA VAL A 111 15.50 -7.05 8.29
C VAL A 111 14.81 -8.40 8.01
N LEU A 112 13.72 -8.39 7.24
CA LEU A 112 12.91 -9.58 6.97
C LEU A 112 13.56 -10.60 6.00
N CYS A 113 14.51 -10.19 5.16
CA CYS A 113 15.12 -11.04 4.13
C CYS A 113 16.63 -11.24 4.31
N LYS A 114 17.16 -11.02 5.52
CA LYS A 114 18.61 -11.00 5.78
C LYS A 114 19.32 -12.31 5.41
N ASP A 115 18.74 -13.47 5.72
CA ASP A 115 19.31 -14.79 5.42
C ASP A 115 18.56 -15.53 4.29
N GLY A 116 17.59 -14.85 3.64
CA GLY A 116 16.86 -15.35 2.48
C GLY A 116 15.98 -16.58 2.75
N THR A 117 15.67 -16.87 4.02
CA THR A 117 14.84 -18.00 4.42
C THR A 117 13.54 -17.54 5.06
N THR A 118 12.47 -18.35 4.90
CA THR A 118 11.17 -18.09 5.54
C THR A 118 11.24 -18.06 7.07
N LYS A 119 12.34 -18.54 7.65
CA LYS A 119 12.62 -18.53 9.09
C LYS A 119 12.83 -17.13 9.66
N ASP A 120 13.22 -16.16 8.83
CA ASP A 120 13.40 -14.77 9.27
C ASP A 120 12.06 -14.08 9.53
N LEU A 121 11.01 -14.48 8.80
CA LEU A 121 9.64 -14.04 9.05
C LEU A 121 9.15 -14.56 10.42
N ASP A 122 9.42 -15.84 10.72
CA ASP A 122 9.10 -16.45 12.02
C ASP A 122 9.88 -15.83 13.19
N ARG A 123 11.06 -15.29 12.92
CA ARG A 123 11.91 -14.63 13.92
C ARG A 123 11.46 -13.20 14.23
N HIS A 124 10.80 -12.56 13.26
CA HIS A 124 10.38 -11.16 13.32
C HIS A 124 8.87 -11.01 13.11
N PRO A 125 8.05 -11.50 14.06
CA PRO A 125 6.60 -11.52 13.89
C PRO A 125 5.97 -10.12 13.82
N GLY A 126 6.48 -9.14 14.59
CA GLY A 126 5.96 -7.78 14.56
C GLY A 126 6.22 -7.07 13.23
N LEU A 127 7.42 -7.22 12.67
CA LEU A 127 7.77 -6.65 11.37
C LEU A 127 7.05 -7.34 10.22
N THR A 128 6.83 -8.66 10.33
CA THR A 128 6.04 -9.42 9.35
C THR A 128 4.60 -8.95 9.32
N LYS A 129 3.98 -8.69 10.48
CA LYS A 129 2.65 -8.09 10.55
C LYS A 129 2.60 -6.71 9.90
N LEU A 130 3.57 -5.85 10.20
CA LEU A 130 3.65 -4.51 9.58
C LEU A 130 3.74 -4.60 8.05
N PHE A 131 4.48 -5.58 7.52
CA PHE A 131 4.53 -5.83 6.09
C PHE A 131 3.18 -6.31 5.52
N ALA A 132 2.46 -7.17 6.25
CA ALA A 132 1.12 -7.59 5.86
C ALA A 132 0.13 -6.41 5.85
N ASP A 133 0.11 -5.59 6.91
CA ASP A 133 -0.73 -4.39 7.01
C ASP A 133 -0.45 -3.41 5.86
N LEU A 134 0.83 -3.29 5.45
CA LEU A 134 1.23 -2.47 4.31
C LEU A 134 0.68 -3.03 2.99
N LEU A 135 0.75 -4.35 2.78
CA LEU A 135 0.19 -4.98 1.59
C LEU A 135 -1.33 -4.84 1.55
N ASP A 136 -2.02 -4.99 2.68
CA ASP A 136 -3.45 -4.78 2.79
C ASP A 136 -3.85 -3.35 2.41
N PHE A 137 -3.09 -2.35 2.91
CA PHE A 137 -3.26 -0.96 2.46
C PHE A 137 -3.08 -0.82 0.94
N VAL A 138 -2.05 -1.42 0.35
CA VAL A 138 -1.81 -1.34 -1.10
C VAL A 138 -2.97 -1.98 -1.88
N PHE A 139 -3.48 -3.12 -1.44
CA PHE A 139 -4.63 -3.77 -2.06
C PHE A 139 -5.90 -2.92 -1.94
N GLU A 140 -6.16 -2.34 -0.77
CA GLU A 140 -7.32 -1.46 -0.58
C GLU A 140 -7.20 -0.19 -1.42
N PHE A 141 -6.02 0.41 -1.49
CA PHE A 141 -5.74 1.56 -2.32
C PHE A 141 -6.00 1.26 -3.80
N ASP A 142 -5.49 0.13 -4.31
CA ASP A 142 -5.73 -0.29 -5.69
C ASP A 142 -7.21 -0.61 -5.94
N TYR A 143 -7.89 -1.22 -4.98
CA TYR A 143 -9.32 -1.50 -5.07
C TYR A 143 -10.14 -0.20 -5.21
N ILE A 144 -9.90 0.80 -4.34
CA ILE A 144 -10.58 2.10 -4.40
C ILE A 144 -10.27 2.77 -5.74
N LYS A 145 -9.00 2.76 -6.16
CA LYS A 145 -8.57 3.36 -7.43
C LYS A 145 -9.33 2.76 -8.61
N LYS A 146 -9.50 1.44 -8.65
CA LYS A 146 -10.27 0.76 -9.71
C LYS A 146 -11.75 1.08 -9.63
N SER A 147 -12.33 1.16 -8.42
CA SER A 147 -13.74 1.50 -8.24
C SER A 147 -14.08 2.91 -8.74
N CYS A 148 -13.15 3.86 -8.69
CA CYS A 148 -13.36 5.22 -9.20
C CYS A 148 -13.44 5.30 -10.73
N TYR A 149 -12.88 4.35 -11.48
CA TYR A 149 -12.99 4.31 -12.95
C TYR A 149 -14.29 3.69 -13.47
N SER A 150 -15.08 3.06 -12.60
CA SER A 150 -16.31 2.36 -12.97
C SER A 150 -17.58 3.19 -12.77
N LYS A 151 -17.46 4.42 -12.27
CA LYS A 151 -18.55 5.42 -12.21
C LYS A 151 -18.39 6.39 -13.36
#